data_AF-A0A1Q7WZW2-F1
#
_entry.id   AF-A0A1Q7WZW2-F1
#
_cell.length_a   1.000
_cell.length_b   1.000
_cell.length_c   1.000
_cell.angle_alpha   90.00
_cell.angle_beta   90.00
_cell.angle_gamma   90.00
#
_symmetry.space_group_name_H-M   'P 1'
#
loop_
_entity.id
_entity.type
_entity.pdbx_description
1 polymer ?
#
loop_
_entity_poly.entity_id
_entity_poly.type
_entity_poly.pdbx_seq_one_letter_code
_entity_poly.pdbx_strand_id
1 'polypeptide(L)'
;MGGGAYAATQLPKDSVGTRQLKKNAVVSSKVKNGSLLRRDFKAGQLPRGPKGDQGPKGNQGPTGPLTTTLPSGETLRGEFKLDQYVPATGSIVNTAISFGGYTLATAPTPEAVDLGGPPTADCPGSAASPAAARGKLCFYLTVRSSVATTDPYNLGPGMTAEDAMTGTDGKADPFGAQLYAQSTGAGRAEIDGTWAVTAA
;
A
#
# COMPACT_ATOMS: atom_id res chain seq x y z
N MET A 1 -21.95 73.52 74.92
CA MET A 1 -22.23 72.09 74.64
C MET A 1 -22.40 71.91 73.15
N GLY A 2 -21.90 70.83 72.57
CA GLY A 2 -22.34 70.38 71.24
C GLY A 2 -21.22 69.90 70.33
N GLY A 3 -20.69 68.71 70.58
CA GLY A 3 -19.73 68.05 69.71
C GLY A 3 -19.76 66.54 69.93
N GLY A 4 -20.85 65.91 69.48
CA GLY A 4 -20.99 64.45 69.56
C GLY A 4 -20.38 63.78 68.34
N ALA A 5 -19.13 63.34 68.43
CA ALA A 5 -18.57 62.42 67.45
C ALA A 5 -19.14 61.01 67.72
N TYR A 6 -20.01 60.51 66.84
CA TYR A 6 -20.42 59.11 66.87
C TYR A 6 -19.37 58.26 66.15
N ALA A 7 -18.55 57.54 66.91
CA ALA A 7 -17.71 56.49 66.36
C ALA A 7 -18.50 55.17 66.35
N ALA A 8 -19.09 54.82 65.20
CA ALA A 8 -19.64 53.49 65.00
C ALA A 8 -18.48 52.50 64.79
N THR A 9 -18.16 51.68 65.80
CA THR A 9 -17.10 50.66 65.71
C THR A 9 -17.53 49.42 64.94
N GLN A 10 -18.84 49.21 64.81
CA GLN A 10 -19.42 48.10 64.05
C GLN A 10 -20.73 48.55 63.41
N LEU A 11 -20.86 48.29 62.11
CA LEU A 11 -22.10 48.53 61.39
C LEU A 11 -23.00 47.30 61.52
N PRO A 12 -24.33 47.47 61.69
CA PRO A 12 -25.24 46.34 61.58
C PRO A 12 -25.13 45.67 60.20
N LYS A 13 -25.44 44.38 60.14
CA LYS A 13 -25.42 43.61 58.88
C LYS A 13 -26.30 44.30 57.82
N ASP A 14 -25.88 44.26 56.56
CA ASP A 14 -26.61 44.79 55.40
C ASP A 14 -26.93 46.31 55.45
N SER A 15 -26.29 47.06 56.37
CA SER A 15 -26.47 48.52 56.51
C SER A 15 -25.67 49.36 55.51
N VAL A 16 -24.79 48.73 54.70
CA VAL A 16 -24.03 49.38 53.63
C VAL A 16 -24.58 48.94 52.28
N GLY A 17 -25.44 49.77 51.70
CA GLY A 17 -25.97 49.59 50.36
C GLY A 17 -25.21 50.41 49.31
N THR A 18 -25.75 50.42 48.09
CA THR A 18 -25.15 51.13 46.95
C THR A 18 -25.08 52.64 47.15
N ARG A 19 -26.02 53.24 47.89
CA ARG A 19 -26.04 54.69 48.19
C ARG A 19 -24.90 55.13 49.09
N GLN A 20 -24.37 54.23 49.93
CA GLN A 20 -23.24 54.50 50.81
C GLN A 20 -21.88 54.31 50.12
N LEU A 21 -21.83 53.59 48.99
CA LEU A 21 -20.59 53.32 48.25
C LEU A 21 -20.32 54.42 47.21
N LYS A 22 -19.25 55.19 47.42
CA LYS A 22 -18.73 56.14 46.42
C LYS A 22 -18.11 55.39 45.23
N LYS A 23 -17.99 56.08 44.08
CA LYS A 23 -17.29 55.53 42.90
C LYS A 23 -15.85 55.14 43.28
N ASN A 24 -15.41 53.96 42.84
CA ASN A 24 -14.10 53.37 43.16
C ASN A 24 -13.85 53.13 44.67
N ALA A 25 -14.90 53.06 45.51
CA ALA A 25 -14.73 52.79 46.94
C ALA A 25 -14.19 51.38 47.22
N VAL A 26 -14.53 50.40 46.37
CA VAL A 26 -14.07 49.01 46.46
C VAL A 26 -13.02 48.78 45.36
N VAL A 27 -11.77 48.65 45.77
CA VAL A 27 -10.60 48.40 44.90
C VAL A 27 -10.00 47.03 45.24
N SER A 28 -9.11 46.49 44.41
CA SER A 28 -8.58 45.13 44.58
C SER A 28 -7.98 44.86 45.96
N SER A 29 -7.28 45.82 46.57
CA SER A 29 -6.69 45.66 47.91
C SER A 29 -7.73 45.52 49.03
N LYS A 30 -8.99 45.86 48.78
CA LYS A 30 -10.12 45.72 49.72
C LYS A 30 -10.90 44.42 49.53
N VAL A 31 -10.51 43.59 48.55
CA VAL A 31 -11.13 42.29 48.28
C VAL A 31 -10.17 41.19 48.70
N LYS A 32 -10.65 40.22 49.47
CA LYS A 32 -9.83 39.07 49.88
C LYS A 32 -9.58 38.15 48.67
N ASN A 33 -8.33 37.74 48.47
CA ASN A 33 -7.98 36.84 47.35
C ASN A 33 -8.78 35.53 47.44
N GLY A 34 -9.35 35.10 46.31
CA GLY A 34 -10.16 33.88 46.21
C GLY A 34 -11.55 33.96 46.88
N SER A 35 -11.98 35.13 47.38
CA SER A 35 -13.30 35.24 48.01
C SER A 35 -14.45 35.47 47.03
N LEU A 36 -14.16 35.86 45.79
CA LEU A 36 -15.16 36.05 44.75
C LEU A 36 -15.50 34.72 44.07
N LEU A 37 -16.78 34.47 43.93
CA LEU A 37 -17.34 33.31 43.24
C LEU A 37 -17.74 33.69 41.81
N ARG A 38 -17.98 32.68 40.97
CA ARG A 38 -18.50 32.89 39.60
C ARG A 38 -19.75 33.77 39.54
N ARG A 39 -20.61 33.70 40.56
CA ARG A 39 -21.86 34.48 40.64
C ARG A 39 -21.64 35.98 40.87
N ASP A 40 -20.46 36.39 41.35
CA ASP A 40 -20.14 37.79 41.62
C ASP A 40 -19.72 38.53 40.34
N PHE A 41 -19.51 37.79 39.25
CA PHE A 41 -19.15 38.29 37.94
C PHE A 41 -20.34 38.19 36.98
N LYS A 42 -20.50 39.20 36.11
CA LYS A 42 -21.45 39.14 34.99
C LYS A 42 -21.03 38.03 34.03
N ALA A 43 -22.00 37.46 33.31
CA ALA A 43 -21.72 36.50 32.25
C ALA A 43 -20.67 37.07 31.26
N GLY A 44 -19.66 36.26 30.94
CA GLY A 44 -18.56 36.64 30.05
C GLY A 44 -17.39 37.41 30.69
N GLN A 45 -17.45 37.78 31.98
CA GLN A 45 -16.33 38.46 32.64
C GLN A 45 -15.19 37.53 33.06
N LEU A 46 -15.47 36.24 33.24
CA LEU A 46 -14.44 35.26 33.55
C LEU A 46 -13.85 34.70 32.25
N PRO A 47 -12.52 34.72 32.07
CA PRO A 47 -11.90 34.10 30.91
C PRO A 47 -12.20 32.61 30.87
N ARG A 48 -12.47 32.08 29.67
CA ARG A 48 -12.58 30.63 29.47
C ARG A 48 -11.20 30.01 29.71
N GLY A 49 -11.16 28.86 30.38
CA GLY A 49 -9.93 28.08 30.48
C GLY A 49 -9.41 27.67 29.10
N PRO A 50 -8.11 27.36 28.96
CA PRO A 50 -7.54 26.90 27.70
C PRO A 50 -8.27 25.63 27.22
N LYS A 51 -8.29 25.43 25.89
CA LYS A 51 -8.73 24.16 25.33
C LYS A 51 -7.78 23.06 25.83
N GLY A 52 -8.32 21.92 26.23
CA GLY A 52 -7.50 20.76 26.59
C GLY A 52 -6.67 20.25 25.40
N ASP A 53 -5.55 19.61 25.69
CA ASP A 53 -4.67 19.05 24.67
C ASP A 53 -5.41 18.02 23.80
N GLN A 54 -4.95 17.88 22.56
CA GLN A 54 -5.42 16.80 21.70
C GLN A 54 -5.07 15.45 22.34
N GLY A 55 -6.02 14.51 22.35
CA GLY A 55 -5.75 13.14 22.81
C GLY A 55 -4.66 12.46 21.97
N PRO A 56 -3.99 11.42 22.52
CA PRO A 56 -2.98 10.68 21.78
C PRO A 56 -3.56 10.07 20.50
N LYS A 57 -2.72 9.92 19.48
CA LYS A 57 -3.07 9.16 18.27
C LYS A 57 -3.42 7.73 18.65
N GLY A 58 -4.46 7.17 18.03
CA GLY A 58 -4.81 5.76 18.21
C GLY A 58 -3.69 4.82 17.78
N ASN A 59 -3.64 3.63 18.39
CA ASN A 59 -2.69 2.59 18.02
C ASN A 59 -2.88 2.18 16.56
N GLN A 60 -1.79 1.74 15.93
CA GLN A 60 -1.88 1.09 14.62
C GLN A 60 -2.77 -0.16 14.74
N GLY A 61 -3.59 -0.42 13.73
CA GLY A 61 -4.38 -1.64 13.65
C GLY A 61 -3.48 -2.89 13.53
N PRO A 62 -4.00 -4.09 13.81
CA PRO A 62 -3.25 -5.33 13.64
C PRO A 62 -2.82 -5.50 12.17
N THR A 63 -1.67 -6.15 11.94
CA THR A 63 -1.24 -6.58 10.61
C THR A 63 -2.33 -7.47 10.00
N GLY A 64 -2.73 -7.18 8.75
CA GLY A 64 -3.70 -8.01 8.02
C GLY A 64 -3.19 -9.44 7.82
N PRO A 65 -4.09 -10.41 7.56
CA PRO A 65 -3.68 -11.78 7.24
C PRO A 65 -2.82 -11.79 5.97
N LEU A 66 -1.84 -12.70 5.91
CA LEU A 66 -1.12 -12.99 4.67
C LEU A 66 -2.12 -13.64 3.69
N THR A 67 -2.65 -12.86 2.76
CA THR A 67 -3.46 -13.39 1.66
C THR A 67 -2.52 -13.85 0.56
N THR A 68 -2.34 -15.17 0.42
CA THR A 68 -1.53 -15.76 -0.65
C THR A 68 -2.31 -15.81 -1.97
N THR A 69 -3.63 -15.61 -1.98
CA THR A 69 -4.39 -15.53 -3.24
C THR A 69 -4.32 -14.13 -3.84
N LEU A 70 -3.91 -14.03 -5.10
CA LEU A 70 -3.88 -12.75 -5.83
C LEU A 70 -5.32 -12.29 -6.15
N PRO A 71 -5.74 -11.08 -5.76
CA PRO A 71 -7.07 -10.56 -6.09
C PRO A 71 -7.29 -10.44 -7.61
N SER A 72 -8.53 -10.64 -8.06
CA SER A 72 -8.91 -10.52 -9.48
C SER A 72 -8.51 -9.17 -10.07
N GLY A 73 -7.91 -9.19 -11.28
CA GLY A 73 -7.42 -8.01 -11.97
C GLY A 73 -6.09 -7.45 -11.49
N GLU A 74 -5.52 -7.94 -10.38
CA GLU A 74 -4.17 -7.58 -9.99
C GLU A 74 -3.15 -8.26 -10.89
N THR A 75 -2.05 -7.55 -11.18
CA THR A 75 -0.99 -8.00 -12.06
C THR A 75 0.31 -8.21 -11.28
N LEU A 76 0.89 -9.41 -11.40
CA LEU A 76 2.27 -9.67 -10.99
C LEU A 76 3.20 -9.61 -12.19
N ARG A 77 4.47 -9.30 -11.93
CA ARG A 77 5.51 -9.10 -12.93
C ARG A 77 6.81 -9.70 -12.45
N GLY A 78 7.65 -10.12 -13.38
CA GLY A 78 9.00 -10.56 -13.07
C GLY A 78 9.87 -10.71 -14.30
N GLU A 79 11.04 -11.26 -14.07
CA GLU A 79 12.03 -11.59 -15.10
C GLU A 79 12.18 -13.11 -15.20
N PHE A 80 12.69 -13.57 -16.34
CA PHE A 80 13.10 -14.94 -16.53
C PHE A 80 14.35 -15.01 -17.40
N LYS A 81 15.13 -16.07 -17.20
CA LYS A 81 16.36 -16.34 -17.93
C LYS A 81 16.58 -17.85 -18.07
N LEU A 82 16.80 -18.28 -19.30
CA LEU A 82 17.30 -19.60 -19.67
C LEU A 82 18.67 -19.35 -20.28
N ASP A 83 19.75 -19.76 -19.61
CA ASP A 83 21.12 -19.56 -20.11
C ASP A 83 21.97 -20.75 -19.73
N GLN A 84 22.22 -21.62 -20.71
CA GLN A 84 22.91 -22.88 -20.50
C GLN A 84 23.88 -23.17 -21.63
N TYR A 85 25.00 -23.82 -21.30
CA TYR A 85 25.93 -24.35 -22.28
C TYR A 85 25.54 -25.79 -22.60
N VAL A 86 25.20 -26.07 -23.86
CA VAL A 86 24.67 -27.35 -24.32
C VAL A 86 25.63 -28.08 -25.26
N PRO A 87 25.63 -29.42 -25.26
CA PRO A 87 26.62 -30.22 -26.02
C PRO A 87 26.28 -30.40 -27.50
N ALA A 88 25.01 -30.21 -27.91
CA ALA A 88 24.53 -30.47 -29.26
C ALA A 88 23.18 -29.79 -29.53
N THR A 89 22.80 -29.71 -30.81
CA THR A 89 21.44 -29.36 -31.25
C THR A 89 20.38 -30.26 -30.61
N GLY A 90 19.22 -29.70 -30.29
CA GLY A 90 18.09 -30.43 -29.69
C GLY A 90 18.22 -30.63 -28.17
N SER A 91 19.33 -30.20 -27.55
CA SER A 91 19.42 -30.17 -26.09
C SER A 91 18.36 -29.21 -25.54
N ILE A 92 17.65 -29.66 -24.51
CA ILE A 92 16.64 -28.88 -23.81
C ILE A 92 17.33 -27.96 -22.82
N VAL A 93 16.97 -26.68 -22.86
CA VAL A 93 17.28 -25.71 -21.81
C VAL A 93 15.99 -25.33 -21.11
N ASN A 94 16.00 -25.24 -19.78
CA ASN A 94 14.79 -25.01 -19.01
C ASN A 94 15.01 -24.13 -17.78
N THR A 95 13.93 -23.53 -17.30
CA THR A 95 13.85 -22.77 -16.05
C THR A 95 12.43 -22.85 -15.50
N ALA A 96 12.18 -22.22 -14.36
CA ALA A 96 10.84 -22.05 -13.82
C ALA A 96 10.66 -20.63 -13.29
N ILE A 97 9.43 -20.12 -13.39
CA ILE A 97 9.02 -18.87 -12.75
C ILE A 97 8.03 -19.17 -11.62
N SER A 98 8.02 -18.30 -10.61
CA SER A 98 7.06 -18.36 -9.50
C SER A 98 6.39 -17.01 -9.33
N PHE A 99 5.14 -17.01 -8.90
CA PHE A 99 4.36 -15.79 -8.68
C PHE A 99 4.63 -15.14 -7.32
N GLY A 100 5.89 -15.16 -6.86
CA GLY A 100 6.31 -14.43 -5.66
C GLY A 100 5.59 -14.83 -4.37
N GLY A 101 5.14 -16.08 -4.26
CA GLY A 101 4.36 -16.57 -3.11
C GLY A 101 2.85 -16.37 -3.23
N TYR A 102 2.38 -15.79 -4.35
CA TYR A 102 0.96 -15.73 -4.67
C TYR A 102 0.48 -16.97 -5.44
N THR A 103 -0.80 -17.28 -5.28
CA THR A 103 -1.54 -18.28 -6.04
C THR A 103 -2.74 -17.61 -6.70
N LEU A 104 -3.01 -17.90 -7.96
CA LEU A 104 -4.23 -17.50 -8.65
C LEU A 104 -5.37 -18.46 -8.32
N ALA A 105 -6.61 -17.96 -8.34
CA ALA A 105 -7.78 -18.82 -8.21
C ALA A 105 -7.97 -19.77 -9.41
N THR A 106 -7.41 -19.43 -10.57
CA THR A 106 -7.46 -20.22 -11.80
C THR A 106 -6.13 -20.11 -12.52
N ALA A 107 -5.66 -21.21 -13.10
CA ALA A 107 -4.44 -21.24 -13.88
C ALA A 107 -4.52 -20.26 -15.06
N PRO A 108 -3.51 -19.39 -15.26
CA PRO A 108 -3.51 -18.47 -16.39
C PRO A 108 -3.18 -19.20 -17.70
N THR A 109 -3.57 -18.62 -18.83
CA THR A 109 -3.16 -19.12 -20.15
C THR A 109 -1.86 -18.43 -20.59
N PRO A 110 -0.78 -19.17 -20.86
CA PRO A 110 0.49 -18.59 -21.29
C PRO A 110 0.44 -18.13 -22.75
N GLU A 111 1.11 -17.01 -23.04
CA GLU A 111 1.37 -16.49 -24.38
C GLU A 111 2.74 -15.80 -24.40
N ALA A 112 3.43 -15.85 -25.54
CA ALA A 112 4.73 -15.25 -25.70
C ALA A 112 4.74 -14.22 -26.84
N VAL A 113 5.29 -13.05 -26.56
CA VAL A 113 5.60 -12.00 -27.53
C VAL A 113 7.10 -12.08 -27.81
N ASP A 114 7.43 -12.33 -29.08
CA ASP A 114 8.82 -12.46 -29.54
C ASP A 114 9.57 -11.11 -29.53
N LEU A 115 10.87 -11.14 -29.80
CA LEU A 115 11.76 -9.98 -29.86
C LEU A 115 11.20 -8.86 -30.74
N GLY A 116 10.85 -7.73 -30.12
CA GLY A 116 10.28 -6.57 -30.83
C GLY A 116 8.90 -6.82 -31.43
N GLY A 117 8.21 -7.90 -31.04
CA GLY A 117 6.85 -8.22 -31.48
C GLY A 117 5.84 -7.15 -31.03
N PRO A 118 4.77 -6.92 -31.82
CA PRO A 118 3.74 -5.96 -31.45
C PRO A 118 2.92 -6.46 -30.25
N PRO A 119 2.38 -5.55 -29.42
CA PRO A 119 1.41 -5.92 -28.39
C PRO A 119 0.18 -6.61 -28.98
N THR A 120 -0.35 -7.60 -28.26
CA THR A 120 -1.61 -8.29 -28.62
C THR A 120 -2.74 -7.88 -27.67
N ALA A 121 -3.98 -8.30 -27.96
CA ALA A 121 -5.10 -8.07 -27.04
C ALA A 121 -4.90 -8.78 -25.69
N ASP A 122 -4.27 -9.95 -25.72
CA ASP A 122 -3.97 -10.77 -24.54
C ASP A 122 -2.68 -10.31 -23.83
N CYS A 123 -1.70 -9.83 -24.60
CA CYS A 123 -0.40 -9.34 -24.13
C CYS A 123 -0.15 -7.89 -24.58
N PRO A 124 -0.86 -6.89 -23.99
CA PRO A 124 -0.83 -5.50 -24.44
C PRO A 124 0.44 -4.71 -24.05
N GLY A 125 1.38 -5.34 -23.33
CA GLY A 125 2.62 -4.73 -22.86
C GLY A 125 3.81 -4.89 -23.79
N SER A 126 5.00 -4.73 -23.20
CA SER A 126 6.30 -4.92 -23.85
C SER A 126 7.31 -5.46 -22.85
N ALA A 127 8.50 -5.88 -23.28
CA ALA A 127 9.52 -6.35 -22.34
C ALA A 127 9.91 -5.30 -21.27
N ALA A 128 9.93 -4.02 -21.63
CA ALA A 128 10.24 -2.93 -20.69
C ALA A 128 9.07 -2.56 -19.75
N SER A 129 7.84 -2.91 -20.13
CA SER A 129 6.63 -2.67 -19.35
C SER A 129 5.64 -3.81 -19.62
N PRO A 130 5.88 -4.99 -19.02
CA PRO A 130 5.13 -6.21 -19.37
C PRO A 130 3.68 -6.07 -18.93
N ALA A 131 2.69 -6.56 -19.66
CA ALA A 131 1.29 -6.48 -19.23
C ALA A 131 0.56 -7.72 -19.68
N ALA A 132 -0.52 -8.07 -18.99
CA ALA A 132 -1.33 -9.22 -19.36
C ALA A 132 -2.81 -8.88 -19.19
N ALA A 133 -3.64 -9.31 -20.13
CA ALA A 133 -5.08 -9.34 -19.93
C ALA A 133 -5.44 -10.30 -18.79
N ARG A 134 -6.65 -10.17 -18.24
CA ARG A 134 -7.12 -11.03 -17.15
C ARG A 134 -7.07 -12.51 -17.54
N GLY A 135 -6.53 -13.34 -16.66
CA GLY A 135 -6.34 -14.77 -16.89
C GLY A 135 -5.21 -15.12 -17.86
N LYS A 136 -4.38 -14.15 -18.27
CA LYS A 136 -3.24 -14.38 -19.16
C LYS A 136 -1.92 -14.30 -18.40
N LEU A 137 -0.96 -15.08 -18.88
CA LEU A 137 0.45 -15.04 -18.50
C LEU A 137 1.25 -14.71 -19.76
N CYS A 138 1.80 -13.51 -19.84
CA CYS A 138 2.49 -13.01 -21.02
C CYS A 138 3.99 -12.99 -20.77
N PHE A 139 4.75 -13.61 -21.68
CA PHE A 139 6.20 -13.57 -21.73
C PHE A 139 6.67 -12.62 -22.83
N TYR A 140 7.62 -11.75 -22.53
CA TYR A 140 8.17 -10.76 -23.44
C TYR A 140 9.67 -10.97 -23.58
N LEU A 141 10.10 -11.47 -24.73
CA LEU A 141 11.50 -11.81 -24.94
C LEU A 141 12.34 -10.56 -25.20
N THR A 142 13.55 -10.54 -24.66
CA THR A 142 14.57 -9.50 -24.88
C THR A 142 15.82 -10.06 -25.56
N VAL A 143 16.10 -11.35 -25.35
CA VAL A 143 17.23 -12.05 -25.96
C VAL A 143 16.78 -13.42 -26.45
N ARG A 144 17.27 -13.82 -27.62
CA ARG A 144 17.29 -15.21 -28.09
C ARG A 144 18.62 -15.47 -28.79
N SER A 145 19.35 -16.50 -28.36
CA SER A 145 20.58 -16.94 -29.01
C SER A 145 20.67 -18.46 -29.02
N SER A 146 20.97 -19.05 -30.18
CA SER A 146 21.15 -20.50 -30.36
C SER A 146 19.96 -21.35 -29.91
N VAL A 147 18.75 -20.81 -29.98
CA VAL A 147 17.50 -21.49 -29.61
C VAL A 147 16.53 -21.44 -30.78
N ALA A 148 15.85 -22.56 -31.03
CA ALA A 148 14.97 -22.72 -32.17
C ALA A 148 13.79 -21.75 -32.05
N THR A 149 13.33 -21.16 -33.15
CA THR A 149 12.13 -20.29 -33.18
C THR A 149 10.84 -21.09 -33.34
N THR A 150 10.97 -22.37 -33.65
CA THR A 150 9.90 -23.36 -33.74
C THR A 150 10.28 -24.49 -32.79
N ASP A 151 9.48 -24.69 -31.75
CA ASP A 151 9.60 -25.86 -30.88
C ASP A 151 9.04 -27.09 -31.62
N PRO A 152 9.64 -28.31 -31.53
CA PRO A 152 9.09 -29.54 -32.13
C PRO A 152 7.63 -29.86 -31.79
N TYR A 153 7.07 -29.25 -30.75
CA TYR A 153 5.67 -29.42 -30.35
C TYR A 153 4.71 -28.34 -30.89
N ASN A 154 5.20 -27.36 -31.67
CA ASN A 154 4.41 -26.29 -32.33
C ASN A 154 3.59 -25.40 -31.36
N LEU A 155 4.17 -25.02 -30.21
CA LEU A 155 3.43 -24.32 -29.15
C LEU A 155 3.71 -22.82 -29.03
N GLY A 156 4.66 -22.29 -29.80
CA GLY A 156 5.00 -20.87 -29.71
C GLY A 156 6.32 -20.50 -30.40
N PRO A 157 6.82 -19.27 -30.18
CA PRO A 157 7.97 -18.70 -30.87
C PRO A 157 9.33 -19.29 -30.45
N GLY A 158 9.39 -20.56 -30.04
CA GLY A 158 10.65 -21.20 -29.62
C GLY A 158 10.89 -21.28 -28.11
N MET A 159 9.88 -20.96 -27.31
CA MET A 159 9.83 -21.24 -25.88
C MET A 159 8.44 -21.78 -25.55
N THR A 160 8.40 -22.83 -24.73
CA THR A 160 7.17 -23.48 -24.30
C THR A 160 7.02 -23.33 -22.80
N ALA A 161 5.81 -22.93 -22.38
CA ALA A 161 5.40 -23.00 -20.98
C ALA A 161 4.68 -24.32 -20.74
N GLU A 162 4.98 -24.99 -19.64
CA GLU A 162 4.34 -26.24 -19.22
C GLU A 162 3.77 -26.12 -17.80
N ASP A 163 2.67 -26.82 -17.58
CA ASP A 163 2.14 -27.12 -16.25
C ASP A 163 3.05 -28.16 -15.59
N ALA A 164 3.70 -27.78 -14.50
CA ALA A 164 4.69 -28.61 -13.82
C ALA A 164 4.07 -29.84 -13.13
N MET A 165 2.77 -29.79 -12.82
CA MET A 165 2.05 -30.87 -12.16
C MET A 165 1.61 -31.95 -13.13
N THR A 166 1.23 -31.56 -14.34
CA THR A 166 0.71 -32.51 -15.36
C THR A 166 1.69 -32.80 -16.49
N GLY A 167 2.74 -31.99 -16.64
CA GLY A 167 3.62 -32.00 -17.81
C GLY A 167 2.90 -31.57 -19.08
N THR A 168 1.79 -30.83 -18.95
CA THR A 168 1.00 -30.41 -20.11
C THR A 168 1.60 -29.13 -20.68
N ASP A 169 2.07 -29.29 -21.89
CA ASP A 169 2.54 -28.24 -22.78
C ASP A 169 1.48 -27.15 -23.08
N GLY A 170 1.95 -25.90 -23.21
CA GLY A 170 1.09 -24.73 -23.45
C GLY A 170 0.20 -24.35 -22.26
N LYS A 171 0.59 -24.77 -21.05
CA LYS A 171 -0.13 -24.50 -19.79
C LYS A 171 0.79 -23.87 -18.75
N ALA A 172 0.19 -23.42 -17.66
CA ALA A 172 0.85 -22.86 -16.51
C ALA A 172 0.11 -23.32 -15.25
N ASP A 173 0.78 -23.27 -14.12
CA ASP A 173 0.21 -23.52 -12.82
C ASP A 173 -0.42 -22.24 -12.24
N PRO A 174 -1.36 -22.35 -11.28
CA PRO A 174 -1.85 -21.20 -10.53
C PRO A 174 -0.76 -20.46 -9.72
N PHE A 175 0.45 -21.01 -9.58
CA PHE A 175 1.53 -20.45 -8.77
C PHE A 175 2.84 -20.23 -9.55
N GLY A 176 2.88 -20.57 -10.83
CA GLY A 176 4.08 -20.44 -11.66
C GLY A 176 3.94 -21.11 -13.02
N ALA A 177 5.06 -21.31 -13.69
CA ALA A 177 5.16 -22.12 -14.89
C ALA A 177 6.59 -22.64 -15.03
N GLN A 178 6.75 -23.83 -15.59
CA GLN A 178 8.03 -24.27 -16.13
C GLN A 178 8.17 -23.76 -17.57
N LEU A 179 9.39 -23.40 -17.94
CA LEU A 179 9.71 -22.88 -19.27
C LEU A 179 10.83 -23.74 -19.84
N TYR A 180 10.70 -24.16 -21.08
CA TYR A 180 11.79 -24.83 -21.78
C TYR A 180 11.88 -24.40 -23.25
N ALA A 181 13.04 -24.66 -23.83
CA ALA A 181 13.32 -24.42 -25.23
C ALA A 181 14.40 -25.39 -25.74
N GLN A 182 14.54 -25.50 -27.06
CA GLN A 182 15.52 -26.38 -27.69
C GLN A 182 16.64 -25.60 -28.36
N SER A 183 17.86 -26.02 -28.09
CA SER A 183 19.05 -25.46 -28.73
C SER A 183 19.15 -25.81 -30.23
N THR A 184 19.66 -24.88 -31.03
CA THR A 184 19.92 -25.10 -32.46
C THR A 184 21.32 -25.65 -32.74
N GLY A 185 22.19 -25.70 -31.73
CA GLY A 185 23.59 -26.11 -31.85
C GLY A 185 24.26 -26.33 -30.51
N ALA A 186 25.47 -26.89 -30.53
CA ALA A 186 26.34 -26.91 -29.36
C ALA A 186 26.80 -25.49 -29.01
N GLY A 187 27.00 -25.21 -27.72
CA GLY A 187 27.41 -23.90 -27.23
C GLY A 187 26.39 -23.27 -26.28
N ARG A 188 26.47 -21.95 -26.10
CA ARG A 188 25.54 -21.21 -25.23
C ARG A 188 24.19 -21.04 -25.93
N ALA A 189 23.13 -21.52 -25.28
CA ALA A 189 21.74 -21.32 -25.65
C ALA A 189 21.07 -20.42 -24.61
N GLU A 190 20.47 -19.32 -25.08
CA GLU A 190 19.97 -18.23 -24.23
C GLU A 190 18.58 -17.75 -24.68
N ILE A 191 17.66 -17.62 -23.73
CA ILE A 191 16.44 -16.83 -23.83
C ILE A 191 16.27 -16.03 -22.54
N ASP A 192 16.13 -14.71 -22.68
CA ASP A 192 15.85 -13.81 -21.57
C ASP A 192 14.56 -13.02 -21.84
N GLY A 193 13.92 -12.57 -20.77
CA GLY A 193 12.77 -11.68 -20.91
C GLY A 193 12.13 -11.27 -19.60
N THR A 194 10.99 -10.61 -19.73
CA THR A 194 10.10 -10.29 -18.62
C THR A 194 8.78 -11.03 -18.78
N TRP A 195 8.03 -11.16 -17.69
CA TRP A 195 6.70 -11.71 -17.70
C TRP A 195 5.73 -10.85 -16.90
N ALA A 196 4.45 -10.93 -17.27
CA ALA A 196 3.33 -10.42 -16.48
C ALA A 196 2.21 -11.44 -16.44
N VAL A 197 1.54 -11.56 -15.29
CA VAL A 197 0.33 -12.36 -15.13
C VAL A 197 -0.73 -11.51 -14.46
N THR A 198 -1.97 -11.55 -14.96
CA THR A 198 -3.09 -10.84 -14.35
C THR A 198 -4.15 -11.83 -13.90
N ALA A 199 -4.56 -11.75 -12.63
CA ALA A 199 -5.61 -12.62 -12.11
C ALA A 199 -6.93 -12.44 -12.87
N ALA A 200 -7.60 -13.57 -13.16
CA ALA A 200 -8.89 -13.61 -13.86
C ALA A 200 -9.99 -12.84 -13.12
#